data_AF-A0A1M5T5N2-F1
#
_entry.id   AF-A0A1M5T5N2-F1
#
_cell.length_a   1.000
_cell.length_b   1.000
_cell.length_c   1.000
_cell.angle_alpha   90.00
_cell.angle_beta   90.00
_cell.angle_gamma   90.00
#
_symmetry.space_group_name_H-M   'P 1'
#
loop_
_entity.id
_entity.type
_entity.pdbx_description
1 polymer ?
#
loop_
_entity_poly.entity_id
_entity_poly.type
_entity_poly.pdbx_seq_one_letter_code
_entity_poly.pdbx_strand_id
1 'polypeptide(L)' 'MQTELDTPAAAASTARAVKRKTRITIYLDDEVLQKFRSLSEQSGKGYQTLINAALRTRLAPPRMEGALAE' A
#
# COMPACT_ATOMS: atom_id res chain seq x y z
N MET A 1 -15.81 -47.28 -15.31
CA MET A 1 -16.87 -46.49 -14.66
C MET A 1 -16.19 -45.56 -13.67
N GLN A 2 -15.89 -44.33 -14.07
CA GLN A 2 -15.26 -43.35 -13.20
C GLN A 2 -16.17 -42.13 -13.20
N THR A 3 -16.79 -41.92 -12.04
CA THR A 3 -17.88 -40.99 -11.81
C THR A 3 -17.38 -39.56 -11.73
N GLU A 4 -18.18 -38.72 -12.37
CA GLU A 4 -18.20 -37.27 -12.34
C GLU A 4 -17.95 -36.68 -10.95
N LEU A 5 -17.16 -35.62 -10.91
CA LEU A 5 -17.12 -34.66 -9.81
C LEU A 5 -17.18 -33.26 -10.41
N ASP A 6 -18.38 -32.94 -10.90
CA ASP A 6 -18.84 -31.57 -11.05
C ASP A 6 -18.97 -30.96 -9.65
N THR A 7 -18.08 -30.03 -9.31
CA THR A 7 -18.31 -29.08 -8.21
C THR A 7 -18.23 -27.67 -8.77
N PRO A 8 -19.35 -26.99 -8.97
CA PRO A 8 -19.34 -25.57 -9.33
C PRO A 8 -19.13 -24.72 -8.08
N ALA A 9 -18.53 -23.54 -8.30
CA ALA A 9 -18.47 -22.38 -7.40
C ALA A 9 -17.37 -22.37 -6.31
N ALA A 10 -16.21 -21.84 -6.71
CA ALA A 10 -15.53 -20.86 -5.89
C ALA A 10 -15.50 -19.55 -6.68
N ALA A 11 -16.41 -18.64 -6.35
CA ALA A 11 -16.42 -17.29 -6.85
C ALA A 11 -15.03 -16.69 -6.59
N ALA A 12 -14.25 -16.51 -7.65
CA ALA A 12 -13.03 -15.71 -7.63
C ALA A 12 -13.46 -14.30 -7.25
N SER A 13 -13.37 -14.02 -5.96
CA SER A 13 -13.56 -12.69 -5.39
C SER A 13 -12.71 -11.76 -6.22
N THR A 14 -13.40 -10.87 -6.95
CA THR A 14 -12.77 -9.82 -7.73
C THR A 14 -12.03 -8.92 -6.74
N ALA A 15 -10.76 -9.26 -6.50
CA ALA A 15 -9.83 -8.41 -5.79
C ALA A 15 -9.68 -7.16 -6.65
N ARG A 16 -10.54 -6.18 -6.37
CA ARG A 16 -10.50 -4.83 -6.91
C ARG A 16 -9.06 -4.36 -6.74
N ALA A 17 -8.31 -4.36 -7.83
CA ALA A 17 -6.90 -4.02 -7.80
C ALA A 17 -6.73 -2.71 -7.04
N VAL A 18 -5.97 -2.74 -5.93
CA VAL A 18 -5.64 -1.56 -5.14
C VAL A 18 -4.70 -0.72 -6.02
N LYS A 19 -5.29 0.05 -6.94
CA LYS A 19 -4.69 0.70 -8.13
C LYS A 19 -3.53 1.66 -7.83
N ARG A 20 -3.11 1.82 -6.56
CA ARG A 20 -2.11 2.80 -6.13
C ARG A 20 -1.19 2.34 -4.99
N LYS A 21 -1.27 1.09 -4.53
CA LYS A 21 -0.47 0.64 -3.39
C LYS A 21 0.16 -0.73 -3.66
N THR A 22 1.47 -0.72 -3.83
CA THR A 22 2.26 -1.93 -3.96
C THR A 22 2.57 -2.46 -2.57
N ARG A 23 2.31 -3.75 -2.33
CA ARG A 23 2.80 -4.43 -1.13
C ARG A 23 4.28 -4.71 -1.34
N ILE A 24 5.13 -4.14 -0.48
CA ILE A 24 6.56 -4.39 -0.46
C ILE A 24 6.95 -4.93 0.92
N THR A 25 7.96 -5.78 0.97
CA THR A 25 8.62 -6.19 2.21
C THR A 25 9.91 -5.38 2.31
N ILE A 26 10.02 -4.55 3.33
CA ILE A 26 11.22 -3.76 3.63
C ILE A 26 11.55 -3.93 5.11
N TYR A 27 12.84 -3.87 5.43
CA TYR A 27 13.27 -3.68 6.81
C TYR A 27 13.17 -2.20 7.15
N LEU A 28 12.60 -1.90 8.31
CA LEU A 28 12.48 -0.55 8.85
C LEU A 28 12.95 -0.61 10.30
N ASP A 29 13.70 0.40 10.74
CA ASP A 29 14.16 0.49 12.12
C ASP A 29 12.99 0.52 13.12
N ASP A 30 13.16 -0.18 14.24
CA ASP A 30 12.13 -0.27 15.28
C ASP A 30 11.81 1.11 15.86
N GLU A 31 12.83 1.96 16.03
CA GLU A 31 12.65 3.34 16.50
C GLU A 31 11.75 4.17 15.57
N VAL A 32 11.86 3.95 14.27
CA VAL A 32 11.03 4.63 13.27
C VAL A 32 9.59 4.12 13.37
N LEU A 33 9.40 2.81 13.48
CA LEU A 33 8.08 2.21 13.66
C LEU A 33 7.39 2.69 14.94
N GLN A 34 8.10 2.73 16.07
CA GLN A 34 7.60 3.22 17.35
C GLN A 34 7.17 4.68 17.28
N LYS A 35 7.99 5.55 16.68
CA LYS A 35 7.64 6.97 16.47
C LYS A 35 6.38 7.13 15.63
N PHE A 36 6.28 6.42 14.51
CA PHE A 36 5.09 6.49 13.66
C PHE A 36 3.85 5.85 14.29
N ARG A 37 4.02 4.84 15.16
CA ARG A 37 2.93 4.26 15.94
C ARG A 37 2.38 5.28 16.94
N SER A 38 3.26 5.93 17.70
CA SER A 38 2.86 6.98 18.64
C SER A 38 2.22 8.19 17.96
N LEU A 39 2.74 8.59 16.78
CA LEU A 39 2.11 9.62 15.93
C LEU A 39 0.76 9.16 15.36
N SER A 40 0.61 7.87 15.06
CA SER A 40 -0.65 7.31 14.55
C SER A 40 -1.76 7.34 15.60
N GLU A 41 -1.43 7.07 16.86
CA GLU A 41 -2.36 7.14 17.99
C GLU A 41 -2.81 8.59 18.23
N GLN A 42 -1.89 9.55 18.12
CA GLN A 42 -2.20 10.98 18.28
C GLN A 42 -3.01 11.55 17.12
N SER A 43 -2.68 11.18 15.88
CA SER A 43 -3.33 11.73 14.68
C SER A 43 -4.57 10.94 14.24
N GLY A 44 -4.83 9.76 14.82
CA GLY A 44 -5.90 8.85 14.40
C GLY A 44 -5.73 8.27 12.98
N LYS A 45 -4.54 8.40 12.38
CA LYS A 45 -4.22 7.93 11.02
C LYS A 45 -3.22 6.79 11.13
N GLY A 46 -3.45 5.67 10.44
CA GLY A 46 -2.54 4.52 10.51
C GLY A 46 -1.08 4.87 10.21
N TYR A 47 -0.14 4.23 10.91
CA TYR A 47 1.31 4.46 10.79
C TYR A 47 1.80 4.38 9.34
N GLN A 48 1.26 3.46 8.54
CA GLN A 48 1.63 3.34 7.12
C GLN A 48 1.24 4.57 6.29
N THR A 49 0.11 5.21 6.61
CA THR A 49 -0.30 6.46 5.97
C THR A 49 0.66 7.58 6.32
N LEU A 50 1.12 7.65 7.57
CA LEU A 50 2.09 8.65 8.02
C LEU A 50 3.47 8.45 7.38
N ILE A 51 3.94 7.20 7.31
CA ILE A 51 5.19 6.85 6.62
C ILE A 51 5.09 7.26 5.15
N ASN A 52 4.00 6.91 4.46
CA ASN A 52 3.81 7.30 3.07
C ASN A 52 3.71 8.82 2.89
N ALA A 53 3.09 9.55 3.82
CA ALA A 53 3.03 11.01 3.79
C ALA A 53 4.42 11.64 3.95
N ALA A 54 5.24 11.13 4.88
CA ALA A 54 6.62 11.56 5.08
C ALA A 54 7.48 11.28 3.84
N LEU A 55 7.35 10.09 3.26
CA LEU A 55 8.02 9.73 2.01
C LEU A 55 7.59 10.64 0.85
N ARG A 56 6.29 10.92 0.69
CA ARG A 56 5.78 11.85 -0.34
C ARG A 56 6.25 13.28 -0.14
N THR A 57 6.41 13.72 1.11
CA THR A 57 6.96 15.04 1.43
C THR A 57 8.42 15.15 1.02
N ARG A 58 9.21 14.08 1.21
CA ARG A 58 10.62 14.01 0.78
C ARG A 58 10.77 13.82 -0.73
N LEU A 59 9.86 13.06 -1.34
CA LEU A 59 9.83 12.78 -2.76
C LEU A 59 9.16 13.89 -3.58
N ALA A 60 8.54 14.90 -2.94
CA ALA A 60 8.04 16.06 -3.66
C ALA A 60 9.26 16.78 -4.27
N PRO A 61 9.46 16.72 -5.60
CA PRO A 61 10.44 17.60 -6.21
C PRO A 61 9.95 19.05 -6.03
N PRO A 62 10.84 20.05 -5.94
CA PRO A 62 10.43 21.40 -6.31
C PRO A 62 9.93 21.29 -7.76
N ARG A 63 8.60 21.34 -7.96
CA ARG A 63 7.91 21.39 -9.25
C ARG A 63 8.78 20.94 -10.44
N MET A 64 8.89 19.63 -10.68
CA MET A 64 9.37 19.17 -11.98
C MET A 64 8.18 19.21 -12.93
N GLU A 65 8.05 20.36 -13.56
CA GLU A 65 7.41 20.54 -14.86
C GLU A 65 8.15 19.63 -15.86
N GLY A 66 7.58 18.48 -16.16
CA GLY A 66 8.20 17.48 -17.03
C GLY A 66 7.19 16.55 -17.69
N ALA A 67 5.95 17.01 -17.81
CA ALA A 67 4.95 16.40 -18.65
C ALA A 67 4.60 17.43 -19.73
N LEU A 68 5.28 17.37 -20.87
CA LEU A 68 4.77 17.74 -22.20
C LEU A 68 5.81 17.37 -23.28
N ALA A 69 5.38 16.42 -24.11
CA ALA A 69 5.76 16.18 -25.51
C ALA A 69 7.18 15.66 -25.83
N GLU A 70 7.25 14.36 -26.15
CA GLU A 70 7.59 13.97 -27.53
C GLU A 70 6.41 13.19 -28.12
#